data_AF-A0A9P5AVZ0-F1
#
_entry.id   AF-A0A9P5AVZ0-F1
#
_cell.length_a   1.000
_cell.length_b   1.000
_cell.length_c   1.000
_cell.angle_alpha   90.00
_cell.angle_beta   90.00
_cell.angle_gamma   90.00
#
_symmetry.space_group_name_H-M   'P 1'
#
loop_
_entity.id
_entity.type
_entity.pdbx_description
1 polymer ?
#
loop_
_entity_poly.entity_id
_entity_poly.type
_entity_poly.pdbx_seq_one_letter_code
_entity_poly.pdbx_strand_id
1 'polypeptide(L)'
;MLLDFPNEIQCQVIRLLDPIGLMSLSLANRHFRGLINPQRKHLGERLLQLELLPEHGGIIPIFRSLNRTLDPSWHDEAWEFMRWACTDCLRLLSHKHFDNHSLLRLGFRKPRPDSHAASMITSWEPLSQCRPKNCMVRSSEKYHLEKSRRAIYFFAVTKGVADDIRGDPAEHLDNLDFNSLVGFAGLFKKDFRNMNDKERLELFDGIAVLIESDDCGKKRHLRKCNECRFRKGLLYTQFQGSRGTRQFPIVPSRNAAFGTDLDRSFPGFLNTLNTKKPSVKLPLSDNVLYAMHMARCTRCEWWQEIRSFRVAGLYVAWTPTMSREPMVPETNEDKSLCNRCIVDTRGRGYLADSLSKWLVSMLNERLACLSHLLSQLSNFHRYTRVQHLSEAQTAECRIILQKMPWYGIGPKIGLPYQDFDFIDTRRIQWIRLLDRAKESDTEKSKYKALDELYDDWIRSSDAIEQLWRWLMACKEEVKDNPELLVDWALNRDGAAFE
;
A
#
# COMPACT_ATOMS: atom_id res chain seq x y z
N MET A 1 -18.78 -48.67 -15.77
CA MET A 1 -20.02 -47.91 -16.01
C MET A 1 -19.86 -46.83 -17.06
N LEU A 2 -18.99 -45.80 -16.91
CA LEU A 2 -18.82 -44.81 -18.01
C LEU A 2 -18.06 -45.37 -19.24
N LEU A 3 -17.15 -46.33 -19.01
CA LEU A 3 -16.34 -46.98 -20.06
C LEU A 3 -17.17 -47.90 -20.99
N ASP A 4 -18.36 -48.30 -20.55
CA ASP A 4 -19.20 -49.28 -21.26
C ASP A 4 -20.11 -48.60 -22.30
N PHE A 5 -20.17 -47.27 -22.30
CA PHE A 5 -20.93 -46.49 -23.28
C PHE A 5 -20.13 -46.23 -24.56
N PRO A 6 -20.79 -46.07 -25.72
CA PRO A 6 -20.17 -45.57 -26.94
C PRO A 6 -19.48 -44.21 -26.74
N ASN A 7 -18.43 -43.95 -27.52
CA ASN A 7 -17.66 -42.71 -27.43
C ASN A 7 -18.52 -41.46 -27.57
N GLU A 8 -19.60 -41.50 -28.36
CA GLU A 8 -20.54 -40.39 -28.55
C GLU A 8 -21.20 -40.00 -27.23
N ILE A 9 -21.67 -40.98 -26.46
CA ILE A 9 -22.29 -40.75 -25.15
C ILE A 9 -21.22 -40.29 -24.15
N GLN A 10 -20.04 -40.89 -24.18
CA GLN A 10 -18.91 -40.47 -23.34
C GLN A 10 -18.55 -38.99 -23.60
N CYS A 11 -18.48 -38.56 -24.87
CA CYS A 11 -18.25 -37.17 -25.25
C CYS A 11 -19.35 -36.23 -24.73
N GLN A 12 -20.63 -36.63 -24.81
CA GLN A 12 -21.73 -35.81 -24.26
C GLN A 12 -21.60 -35.61 -22.75
N VAL A 13 -21.21 -36.65 -22.00
CA VAL A 13 -20.95 -36.52 -20.56
C VAL A 13 -19.73 -35.62 -20.31
N ILE A 14 -18.64 -35.81 -21.06
CA ILE A 14 -17.41 -35.01 -20.91
C ILE A 14 -17.67 -33.51 -21.13
N ARG A 15 -18.57 -33.14 -22.06
CA ARG A 15 -18.98 -31.74 -22.30
C ARG A 15 -19.62 -31.06 -21.09
N LEU A 16 -20.22 -31.83 -20.19
CA LEU A 16 -20.90 -31.33 -18.99
C LEU A 16 -19.97 -31.26 -17.77
N LEU A 17 -18.76 -31.81 -17.87
CA LEU A 17 -17.80 -31.74 -16.78
C LEU A 17 -17.27 -30.32 -16.61
N ASP A 18 -17.00 -29.94 -15.38
CA ASP A 18 -16.23 -28.74 -15.09
C ASP A 18 -14.73 -28.98 -15.39
N PRO A 19 -13.89 -27.93 -15.42
CA PRO A 19 -12.47 -28.09 -15.72
C PRO A 19 -11.72 -29.02 -14.76
N ILE A 20 -12.17 -29.13 -13.50
CA ILE A 20 -11.59 -30.06 -12.52
C ILE A 20 -11.96 -31.49 -12.89
N GLY A 21 -13.25 -31.78 -13.07
CA GLY A 21 -13.76 -33.10 -13.45
C GLY A 21 -13.18 -33.60 -14.76
N LEU A 22 -13.08 -32.75 -15.79
CA LEU A 22 -12.47 -33.08 -17.08
C LEU A 22 -11.04 -33.60 -16.91
N MET A 23 -10.22 -32.85 -16.17
CA MET A 23 -8.83 -33.22 -15.98
C MET A 23 -8.67 -34.41 -15.04
N SER A 24 -9.51 -34.53 -14.00
CA SER A 24 -9.52 -35.70 -13.12
C SER A 24 -9.85 -36.96 -13.90
N LEU A 25 -10.85 -36.93 -14.78
CA LEU A 25 -11.23 -38.06 -15.63
C LEU A 25 -10.09 -38.44 -16.59
N SER A 26 -9.48 -37.46 -17.24
CA SER A 26 -8.33 -37.64 -18.14
C SER A 26 -7.09 -38.20 -17.45
N LEU A 27 -6.84 -37.81 -16.20
CA LEU A 27 -5.70 -38.28 -15.43
C LEU A 27 -5.92 -39.67 -14.85
N ALA A 28 -7.14 -39.98 -14.41
CA ALA A 28 -7.49 -41.26 -13.79
C ALA A 28 -7.51 -42.45 -14.77
N ASN A 29 -7.70 -42.22 -16.08
CA ASN A 29 -7.89 -43.30 -17.04
C ASN A 29 -7.20 -43.05 -18.40
N ARG A 30 -6.49 -44.05 -18.94
CA ARG A 30 -5.76 -43.95 -20.21
C ARG A 30 -6.70 -43.78 -21.42
N HIS A 31 -7.87 -44.43 -21.44
CA HIS A 31 -8.88 -44.28 -22.50
C HIS A 31 -9.39 -42.84 -22.55
N PHE A 32 -9.85 -42.30 -21.42
CA PHE A 32 -10.31 -40.91 -21.35
C PHE A 32 -9.19 -39.90 -21.57
N ARG A 33 -7.93 -40.24 -21.25
CA ARG A 33 -6.78 -39.41 -21.64
C ARG A 33 -6.64 -39.28 -23.15
N GLY A 34 -6.79 -40.40 -23.87
CA GLY A 34 -6.77 -40.43 -25.32
C GLY A 34 -7.96 -39.68 -25.93
N LEU A 35 -9.16 -39.90 -25.40
CA LEU A 35 -10.39 -39.28 -25.87
C LEU A 35 -10.41 -37.75 -25.65
N ILE A 36 -10.02 -37.31 -24.44
CA ILE A 36 -10.02 -35.89 -24.07
C ILE A 36 -8.84 -35.15 -24.72
N ASN A 37 -7.68 -35.80 -24.80
CA ASN A 37 -6.43 -35.22 -25.28
C ASN A 37 -6.13 -33.82 -24.66
N PRO A 38 -5.92 -33.74 -23.34
CA PRO A 38 -5.86 -32.47 -22.63
C PRO A 38 -4.67 -31.62 -23.10
N GLN A 39 -4.97 -30.39 -23.50
CA GLN A 39 -3.98 -29.39 -23.85
C GLN A 39 -3.63 -28.51 -22.65
N ARG A 40 -2.54 -27.75 -22.79
CA ARG A 40 -2.11 -26.77 -21.79
C ARG A 40 -3.21 -25.78 -21.39
N LYS A 41 -4.10 -25.39 -22.31
CA LYS A 41 -5.25 -24.53 -22.01
C LYS A 41 -6.21 -25.16 -20.99
N HIS A 42 -6.48 -26.46 -21.08
CA HIS A 42 -7.35 -27.19 -20.17
C HIS A 42 -6.73 -27.32 -18.77
N LEU A 43 -5.40 -27.48 -18.71
CA LEU A 43 -4.66 -27.41 -17.43
C LEU A 43 -4.79 -26.03 -16.78
N GLY A 44 -4.74 -24.96 -17.59
CA GLY A 44 -4.97 -23.59 -17.14
C GLY A 44 -6.39 -23.38 -16.61
N GLU A 45 -7.40 -23.90 -17.30
CA GLU A 45 -8.81 -23.84 -16.88
C GLU A 45 -9.04 -24.57 -15.56
N ARG A 46 -8.48 -25.78 -15.41
CA ARG A 46 -8.48 -26.51 -14.14
C ARG A 46 -7.87 -25.67 -13.02
N LEU A 47 -6.69 -25.09 -13.25
CA LEU A 47 -5.99 -24.29 -12.25
C LEU A 47 -6.80 -23.06 -11.82
N LEU A 48 -7.50 -22.43 -12.76
CA LEU A 48 -8.37 -21.28 -12.49
C LEU A 48 -9.61 -21.64 -11.68
N GLN A 49 -10.12 -22.88 -11.79
CA GLN A 49 -11.17 -23.37 -10.89
C GLN A 49 -10.64 -23.75 -9.52
N LEU A 50 -9.48 -24.42 -9.45
CA LEU A 50 -8.86 -24.71 -8.15
C LEU A 50 -8.58 -23.41 -7.36
N GLU A 51 -8.21 -22.32 -8.04
CA GLU A 51 -8.04 -21.01 -7.41
C GLU A 51 -9.30 -20.47 -6.68
N LEU A 52 -10.49 -20.90 -7.09
CA LEU A 52 -11.76 -20.46 -6.49
C LEU A 52 -12.22 -21.33 -5.33
N LEU A 53 -11.67 -22.54 -5.20
CA LEU A 53 -11.98 -23.43 -4.10
C LEU A 53 -11.27 -22.96 -2.83
N PRO A 54 -11.96 -22.79 -1.68
CA PRO A 54 -11.36 -22.32 -0.44
C PRO A 54 -10.14 -23.14 -0.01
N GLU A 55 -10.16 -24.46 -0.23
CA GLU A 55 -9.10 -25.39 0.18
C GLU A 55 -7.78 -25.17 -0.56
N HIS A 56 -7.83 -24.63 -1.77
CA HIS A 56 -6.66 -24.46 -2.63
C HIS A 56 -6.31 -22.99 -2.88
N GLY A 57 -7.35 -22.16 -3.05
CA GLY A 57 -7.24 -20.75 -3.36
C GLY A 57 -7.31 -19.82 -2.16
N GLY A 58 -7.86 -20.27 -1.04
CA GLY A 58 -8.22 -19.41 0.09
C GLY A 58 -9.40 -18.48 -0.23
N ILE A 59 -9.63 -17.52 0.66
CA ILE A 59 -10.74 -16.55 0.57
C ILE A 59 -10.65 -15.74 -0.73
N ILE A 60 -11.81 -15.37 -1.27
CA ILE A 60 -11.92 -14.48 -2.43
C ILE A 60 -12.03 -13.04 -1.92
N PRO A 61 -11.01 -12.18 -2.14
CA PRO A 61 -11.06 -10.82 -1.67
C PRO A 61 -12.09 -10.00 -2.48
N ILE A 62 -12.90 -9.22 -1.76
CA ILE A 62 -13.87 -8.30 -2.33
C ILE A 62 -13.23 -6.92 -2.39
N PHE A 63 -12.90 -6.48 -3.60
CA PHE A 63 -12.47 -5.09 -3.82
C PHE A 63 -13.65 -4.29 -4.34
N ARG A 64 -14.17 -3.38 -3.52
CA ARG A 64 -15.15 -2.38 -3.94
C ARG A 64 -14.41 -1.21 -4.56
N SER A 65 -14.59 -1.02 -5.85
CA SER A 65 -13.80 -0.02 -6.56
C SER A 65 -14.21 1.42 -6.18
N LEU A 66 -15.48 1.66 -5.89
CA LEU A 66 -16.05 3.00 -5.57
C LEU A 66 -15.36 3.70 -4.39
N ASN A 67 -15.18 2.98 -3.29
CA ASN A 67 -14.59 3.48 -2.04
C ASN A 67 -13.16 2.93 -1.83
N ARG A 68 -12.62 2.23 -2.83
CA ARG A 68 -11.32 1.54 -2.80
C ARG A 68 -11.14 0.62 -1.58
N THR A 69 -12.24 0.15 -0.97
CA THR A 69 -12.18 -0.74 0.17
C THR A 69 -11.91 -2.16 -0.30
N LEU A 70 -10.98 -2.81 0.37
CA LEU A 70 -10.59 -4.19 0.12
C LEU A 70 -10.89 -5.00 1.38
N ASP A 71 -11.68 -6.06 1.21
CA ASP A 71 -12.06 -6.96 2.28
C ASP A 71 -11.66 -8.41 1.91
N PRO A 72 -10.80 -9.09 2.68
CA PRO A 72 -10.08 -8.57 3.84
C PRO A 72 -8.99 -7.56 3.46
N SER A 73 -8.65 -6.65 4.37
CA SER A 73 -7.61 -5.63 4.11
C SER A 73 -6.24 -6.26 3.85
N TRP A 74 -5.32 -5.57 3.18
CA TRP A 74 -3.95 -6.03 2.92
C TRP A 74 -3.12 -6.40 4.17
N HIS A 75 -3.60 -6.05 5.36
CA HIS A 75 -2.95 -6.34 6.65
C HIS A 75 -3.49 -7.59 7.32
N ASP A 76 -4.55 -8.19 6.75
CA ASP A 76 -5.15 -9.41 7.27
C ASP A 76 -4.28 -10.63 6.95
N GLU A 77 -4.11 -11.52 7.93
CA GLU A 77 -3.32 -12.75 7.80
C GLU A 77 -3.91 -13.71 6.75
N ALA A 78 -5.20 -13.57 6.41
CA ALA A 78 -5.85 -14.33 5.34
C ALA A 78 -5.10 -14.24 4.00
N TRP A 79 -4.43 -13.11 3.72
CA TRP A 79 -3.65 -12.91 2.48
C TRP A 79 -2.47 -13.87 2.34
N GLU A 80 -1.94 -14.38 3.45
CA GLU A 80 -0.85 -15.37 3.44
C GLU A 80 -1.32 -16.74 2.95
N PHE A 81 -2.61 -17.05 3.14
CA PHE A 81 -3.21 -18.31 2.68
C PHE A 81 -3.84 -18.19 1.29
N MET A 82 -4.13 -16.97 0.82
CA MET A 82 -4.63 -16.76 -0.53
C MET A 82 -3.63 -17.21 -1.59
N ARG A 83 -4.14 -17.92 -2.60
CA ARG A 83 -3.36 -18.36 -3.76
C ARG A 83 -4.01 -17.88 -5.05
N TRP A 84 -3.15 -17.64 -6.02
CA TRP A 84 -3.54 -17.21 -7.36
C TRP A 84 -2.89 -18.03 -8.45
N ALA A 85 -3.65 -18.25 -9.50
CA ALA A 85 -3.23 -19.05 -10.64
C ALA A 85 -2.32 -18.25 -11.58
N CYS A 86 -1.13 -18.79 -11.83
CA CYS A 86 -0.29 -18.41 -12.96
C CYS A 86 -0.45 -19.45 -14.07
N THR A 87 -1.03 -19.07 -15.21
CA THR A 87 -1.27 -20.00 -16.34
C THR A 87 0.01 -20.31 -17.15
N ASP A 88 1.10 -19.58 -16.90
CA ASP A 88 2.41 -19.79 -17.53
C ASP A 88 3.30 -20.81 -16.78
N CYS A 89 3.28 -20.86 -15.44
CA CYS A 89 3.96 -21.94 -14.70
C CYS A 89 3.01 -23.03 -14.21
N LEU A 90 1.70 -22.86 -14.42
CA LEU A 90 0.64 -23.75 -13.96
C LEU A 90 0.66 -24.02 -12.44
N ARG A 91 1.03 -23.00 -11.66
CA ARG A 91 1.08 -23.06 -10.18
C ARG A 91 0.10 -22.10 -9.54
N LEU A 92 -0.45 -22.52 -8.41
CA LEU A 92 -1.08 -21.65 -7.42
C LEU A 92 0.02 -21.05 -6.55
N LEU A 93 0.11 -19.72 -6.52
CA LEU A 93 1.18 -18.99 -5.84
C LEU A 93 0.59 -17.93 -4.91
N SER A 94 1.31 -17.61 -3.82
CA SER A 94 0.96 -16.50 -2.93
C SER A 94 0.96 -15.17 -3.66
N HIS A 95 0.25 -14.20 -3.09
CA HIS A 95 0.10 -12.87 -3.66
C HIS A 95 1.38 -12.13 -3.99
N LYS A 96 2.39 -12.35 -3.15
CA LYS A 96 3.74 -11.80 -3.26
C LYS A 96 4.46 -12.16 -4.57
N HIS A 97 4.01 -13.19 -5.29
CA HIS A 97 4.59 -13.61 -6.58
C HIS A 97 4.07 -12.82 -7.78
N PHE A 98 3.16 -11.88 -7.58
CA PHE A 98 2.50 -11.14 -8.65
C PHE A 98 2.59 -9.63 -8.39
N ASP A 99 2.20 -8.86 -9.40
CA ASP A 99 1.93 -7.44 -9.24
C ASP A 99 0.51 -7.28 -8.66
N ASN A 100 0.44 -6.92 -7.37
CA ASN A 100 -0.81 -6.83 -6.63
C ASN A 100 -1.77 -5.78 -7.20
N HIS A 101 -1.26 -4.69 -7.79
CA HIS A 101 -2.11 -3.74 -8.51
C HIS A 101 -2.74 -4.40 -9.72
N SER A 102 -1.98 -5.22 -10.46
CA SER A 102 -2.52 -5.99 -11.59
C SER A 102 -3.57 -7.00 -11.14
N LEU A 103 -3.43 -7.63 -9.98
CA LEU A 103 -4.43 -8.56 -9.45
C LEU A 103 -5.72 -7.87 -9.03
N LEU A 104 -5.61 -6.66 -8.50
CA LEU A 104 -6.77 -5.82 -8.22
C LEU A 104 -7.30 -5.11 -9.47
N ARG A 105 -6.89 -5.43 -10.69
CA ARG A 105 -7.62 -4.95 -11.89
C ARG A 105 -8.80 -5.85 -12.16
N LEU A 106 -9.95 -5.25 -12.50
CA LEU A 106 -11.22 -5.93 -12.70
C LEU A 106 -11.11 -7.28 -13.43
N GLY A 107 -10.49 -7.32 -14.60
CA GLY A 107 -10.37 -8.56 -15.38
C GLY A 107 -9.47 -9.64 -14.78
N PHE A 108 -8.57 -9.31 -13.86
CA PHE A 108 -7.57 -10.24 -13.29
C PHE A 108 -7.86 -10.68 -11.86
N ARG A 109 -8.79 -10.01 -11.17
CA ARG A 109 -9.26 -10.40 -9.82
C ARG A 109 -9.90 -11.78 -9.83
N LYS A 110 -10.00 -12.39 -8.65
CA LYS A 110 -10.88 -13.55 -8.46
C LYS A 110 -12.34 -13.09 -8.66
N PRO A 111 -13.13 -13.75 -9.53
CA PRO A 111 -14.56 -13.47 -9.67
C PRO A 111 -15.32 -13.78 -8.39
N ARG A 112 -16.49 -13.16 -8.25
CA ARG A 112 -17.45 -13.55 -7.21
C ARG A 112 -17.94 -14.99 -7.45
N PRO A 113 -18.21 -15.79 -6.40
CA PRO A 113 -18.61 -17.20 -6.53
C PRO A 113 -19.82 -17.44 -7.44
N ASP A 114 -20.75 -16.49 -7.48
CA ASP A 114 -22.02 -16.51 -8.21
C ASP A 114 -21.91 -15.99 -9.65
N SER A 115 -20.72 -15.53 -10.08
CA SER A 115 -20.58 -14.95 -11.41
C SER A 115 -20.34 -16.00 -12.50
N HIS A 116 -20.70 -15.65 -13.74
CA HIS A 116 -20.42 -16.50 -14.91
C HIS A 116 -18.91 -16.80 -15.07
N ALA A 117 -18.03 -15.92 -14.59
CA ALA A 117 -16.58 -16.15 -14.65
C ALA A 117 -16.08 -17.16 -13.61
N ALA A 118 -16.89 -17.45 -12.58
CA ALA A 118 -16.65 -18.50 -11.59
C ALA A 118 -17.27 -19.86 -12.01
N SER A 119 -18.38 -19.84 -12.74
CA SER A 119 -19.07 -21.04 -13.24
C SER A 119 -18.54 -21.53 -14.60
N MET A 120 -17.26 -21.32 -14.90
CA MET A 120 -16.69 -21.57 -16.24
C MET A 120 -16.73 -23.06 -16.59
N ILE A 121 -17.40 -23.41 -17.70
CA ILE A 121 -17.33 -24.74 -18.33
C ILE A 121 -16.02 -24.84 -19.14
N THR A 122 -15.49 -26.05 -19.28
CA THR A 122 -14.25 -26.33 -20.03
C THR A 122 -14.35 -25.87 -21.49
N SER A 123 -13.21 -25.50 -22.08
CA SER A 123 -13.13 -25.23 -23.53
C SER A 123 -12.80 -26.46 -24.38
N TRP A 124 -13.03 -27.67 -23.85
CA TRP A 124 -12.65 -28.93 -24.49
C TRP A 124 -13.23 -29.05 -25.90
N GLU A 125 -14.53 -28.75 -26.05
CA GLU A 125 -15.10 -28.46 -27.35
C GLU A 125 -15.42 -26.97 -27.46
N PRO A 126 -15.15 -26.33 -28.62
CA PRO A 126 -15.63 -24.99 -28.86
C PRO A 126 -17.16 -25.04 -28.93
N LEU A 127 -17.83 -24.63 -27.85
CA LEU A 127 -19.24 -24.30 -27.90
C LEU A 127 -19.44 -23.37 -29.10
N SER A 128 -20.38 -23.69 -29.98
CA SER A 128 -20.82 -22.83 -31.09
C SER A 128 -21.28 -21.43 -30.62
N GLN A 129 -21.41 -21.24 -29.30
CA GLN A 129 -21.77 -20.00 -28.63
C GLN A 129 -20.67 -19.40 -27.74
N CYS A 130 -19.49 -20.03 -27.63
CA CYS A 130 -18.34 -19.40 -26.99
C CYS A 130 -17.80 -18.32 -27.93
N ARG A 131 -18.28 -17.10 -27.68
CA ARG A 131 -17.88 -15.84 -28.32
C ARG A 131 -16.41 -15.92 -28.78
N PRO A 132 -16.12 -15.74 -30.06
CA PRO A 132 -14.76 -15.83 -30.52
C PRO A 132 -13.93 -14.79 -29.77
N LYS A 133 -12.74 -15.21 -29.34
CA LYS A 133 -11.65 -14.35 -28.84
C LYS A 133 -11.21 -13.44 -29.98
N ASN A 134 -12.09 -12.53 -30.39
CA ASN A 134 -11.80 -11.58 -31.43
C ASN A 134 -10.89 -10.53 -30.83
N CYS A 135 -9.66 -10.46 -31.35
CA CYS A 135 -8.98 -9.18 -31.50
C CYS A 135 -10.02 -8.23 -32.12
N MET A 136 -10.62 -7.37 -31.29
CA MET A 136 -11.66 -6.47 -31.77
C MET A 136 -11.05 -5.54 -32.80
N VAL A 137 -11.60 -5.58 -34.01
CA VAL A 137 -11.31 -4.56 -35.02
C VAL A 137 -11.75 -3.22 -34.42
N ARG A 138 -10.85 -2.23 -34.41
CA ARG A 138 -11.03 -0.91 -33.79
C ARG A 138 -12.26 -0.12 -34.29
N SER A 139 -12.94 -0.58 -35.34
CA SER A 139 -14.12 0.02 -35.96
C SER A 139 -15.42 -0.76 -35.76
N SER A 140 -15.41 -1.89 -35.04
CA SER A 140 -16.66 -2.65 -34.81
C SER A 140 -17.56 -1.96 -33.78
N GLU A 141 -18.88 -2.01 -33.97
CA GLU A 141 -19.87 -1.50 -33.01
C GLU A 141 -19.66 -2.08 -31.59
N LYS A 142 -19.27 -3.36 -31.53
CA LYS A 142 -18.91 -4.07 -30.30
C LYS A 142 -17.69 -3.46 -29.58
N TYR A 143 -16.70 -2.95 -30.32
CA TYR A 143 -15.54 -2.25 -29.76
C TYR A 143 -15.95 -0.90 -29.15
N HIS A 144 -16.82 -0.15 -29.83
CA HIS A 144 -17.37 1.09 -29.30
C HIS A 144 -18.16 0.85 -28.01
N LEU A 145 -19.00 -0.19 -27.99
CA LEU A 145 -19.77 -0.57 -26.79
C LEU A 145 -18.86 -0.96 -25.61
N GLU A 146 -17.79 -1.72 -25.85
CA GLU A 146 -16.82 -2.06 -24.79
C GLU A 146 -16.05 -0.82 -24.30
N LYS A 147 -15.65 0.08 -25.20
CA LYS A 147 -14.99 1.34 -24.84
C LYS A 147 -15.91 2.22 -23.99
N SER A 148 -17.17 2.36 -24.39
CA SER A 148 -18.21 3.06 -23.62
C SER A 148 -18.42 2.44 -22.25
N ARG A 149 -18.55 1.12 -22.16
CA ARG A 149 -18.71 0.41 -20.88
C ARG A 149 -17.53 0.63 -19.95
N ARG A 150 -16.28 0.62 -20.46
CA ARG A 150 -15.08 0.93 -19.67
C ARG A 150 -15.05 2.38 -19.20
N ALA A 151 -15.48 3.32 -20.03
CA ALA A 151 -15.60 4.72 -19.64
C ALA A 151 -16.64 4.87 -18.52
N ILE A 152 -17.85 4.36 -18.70
CA ILE A 152 -18.92 4.37 -17.69
C ILE A 152 -18.43 3.75 -16.38
N TYR A 153 -17.75 2.60 -16.43
CA TYR A 153 -17.18 1.97 -15.24
C TYR A 153 -16.14 2.85 -14.55
N PHE A 154 -15.21 3.44 -15.31
CA PHE A 154 -14.22 4.37 -14.75
C PHE A 154 -14.93 5.52 -14.03
N PHE A 155 -15.92 6.15 -14.67
CA PHE A 155 -16.70 7.23 -14.06
C PHE A 155 -17.50 6.79 -12.85
N ALA A 156 -18.14 5.62 -12.88
CA ALA A 156 -18.90 5.09 -11.75
C ALA A 156 -17.99 4.88 -10.52
N VAL A 157 -16.73 4.51 -10.76
CA VAL A 157 -15.75 4.20 -9.72
C VAL A 157 -14.98 5.45 -9.23
N THR A 158 -14.64 6.37 -10.12
CA THR A 158 -13.78 7.52 -9.83
C THR A 158 -14.55 8.84 -9.71
N LYS A 159 -15.84 8.84 -10.07
CA LYS A 159 -16.68 10.03 -10.16
C LYS A 159 -16.08 11.12 -11.07
N GLY A 160 -15.22 10.72 -12.02
CA GLY A 160 -14.56 11.62 -12.96
C GLY A 160 -13.26 12.27 -12.47
N VAL A 161 -12.79 11.94 -11.26
CA VAL A 161 -11.57 12.53 -10.67
C VAL A 161 -10.48 11.46 -10.49
N ALA A 162 -9.25 11.76 -10.94
CA ALA A 162 -8.14 10.80 -10.89
C ALA A 162 -7.51 10.65 -9.49
N ASP A 163 -7.59 11.67 -8.64
CA ASP A 163 -6.90 11.76 -7.35
C ASP A 163 -7.87 11.87 -6.16
N ASP A 164 -7.43 11.38 -5.00
CA ASP A 164 -8.14 11.44 -3.71
C ASP A 164 -8.39 12.90 -3.32
N ILE A 165 -9.56 13.43 -3.63
CA ILE A 165 -10.01 14.70 -3.05
C ILE A 165 -10.65 14.37 -1.70
N ARG A 166 -10.06 14.92 -0.63
CA ARG A 166 -10.76 15.07 0.65
C ARG A 166 -11.96 15.98 0.38
N GLY A 167 -13.19 15.47 0.41
CA GLY A 167 -14.41 16.23 0.13
C GLY A 167 -15.66 15.35 0.01
N ASP A 168 -16.84 15.97 -0.09
CA ASP A 168 -18.09 15.25 -0.34
C ASP A 168 -18.10 14.74 -1.80
N PRO A 169 -18.16 13.42 -2.03
CA PRO A 169 -18.18 12.88 -3.38
C PRO A 169 -19.36 13.34 -4.26
N ALA A 170 -20.42 13.90 -3.66
CA ALA A 170 -21.53 14.51 -4.37
C ALA A 170 -21.13 15.76 -5.17
N GLU A 171 -20.18 16.55 -4.67
CA GLU A 171 -19.73 17.81 -5.29
C GLU A 171 -19.09 17.62 -6.69
N HIS A 172 -18.61 16.40 -6.97
CA HIS A 172 -18.01 16.06 -8.26
C HIS A 172 -19.03 15.62 -9.31
N LEU A 173 -20.27 15.31 -8.90
CA LEU A 173 -21.32 14.84 -9.81
C LEU A 173 -21.84 15.95 -10.73
N ASP A 174 -21.84 17.20 -10.26
CA ASP A 174 -22.32 18.35 -11.02
C ASP A 174 -21.34 18.80 -12.13
N ASN A 175 -20.07 18.38 -12.03
CA ASN A 175 -19.02 18.69 -13.01
C ASN A 175 -18.91 17.66 -14.16
N LEU A 176 -19.79 16.64 -14.19
CA LEU A 176 -19.76 15.58 -15.19
C LEU A 176 -20.36 16.05 -16.54
N ASP A 177 -19.56 16.05 -17.60
CA ASP A 177 -20.10 16.19 -18.97
C ASP A 177 -20.67 14.86 -19.48
N PHE A 178 -21.95 14.62 -19.21
CA PHE A 178 -22.67 13.41 -19.64
C PHE A 178 -22.80 13.27 -21.16
N ASN A 179 -22.61 14.34 -21.94
CA ASN A 179 -22.66 14.24 -23.40
C ASN A 179 -21.42 13.52 -23.96
N SER A 180 -20.33 13.47 -23.18
CA SER A 180 -19.12 12.72 -23.53
C SER A 180 -19.24 11.21 -23.27
N LEU A 181 -20.26 10.77 -22.54
CA LEU A 181 -20.52 9.37 -22.18
C LEU A 181 -21.44 8.69 -23.19
N VAL A 182 -20.86 8.20 -24.29
CA VAL A 182 -21.54 7.42 -25.32
C VAL A 182 -22.25 6.22 -24.69
N GLY A 183 -23.59 6.19 -24.75
CA GLY A 183 -24.45 5.13 -24.17
C GLY A 183 -25.15 5.53 -22.86
N PHE A 184 -24.64 6.52 -22.13
CA PHE A 184 -25.28 7.05 -20.91
C PHE A 184 -26.39 8.06 -21.24
N ALA A 185 -26.17 8.88 -22.27
CA ALA A 185 -27.08 9.93 -22.70
C ALA A 185 -28.48 9.44 -23.13
N GLY A 186 -28.60 8.16 -23.51
CA GLY A 186 -29.88 7.55 -23.93
C GLY A 186 -30.64 6.82 -22.81
N LEU A 187 -29.95 6.31 -21.79
CA LEU A 187 -30.56 5.45 -20.76
C LEU A 187 -30.96 6.19 -19.48
N PHE A 188 -30.25 7.26 -19.09
CA PHE A 188 -30.39 7.85 -17.75
C PHE A 188 -30.43 9.39 -17.72
N LYS A 189 -30.32 10.08 -18.87
CA LYS A 189 -30.09 11.54 -18.90
C LYS A 189 -31.23 12.40 -18.33
N LYS A 190 -32.49 11.98 -18.50
CA LYS A 190 -33.66 12.69 -17.95
C LYS A 190 -33.85 12.41 -16.45
N ASP A 191 -33.65 11.17 -16.04
CA ASP A 191 -33.86 10.75 -14.65
C ASP A 191 -32.71 11.23 -13.75
N PHE A 192 -31.46 11.20 -14.24
CA PHE A 192 -30.28 11.60 -13.48
C PHE A 192 -30.29 13.07 -13.05
N ARG A 193 -30.77 13.98 -13.91
CA ARG A 193 -30.87 15.42 -13.57
C ARG A 193 -31.91 15.69 -12.48
N ASN A 194 -32.93 14.84 -12.39
CA ASN A 194 -34.01 14.95 -11.41
C ASN A 194 -33.71 14.19 -10.11
N MET A 195 -32.69 13.32 -10.11
CA MET A 195 -32.23 12.61 -8.91
C MET A 195 -31.48 13.54 -7.96
N ASN A 196 -31.64 13.32 -6.66
CA ASN A 196 -30.79 13.91 -5.63
C ASN A 196 -29.42 13.22 -5.58
N ASP A 197 -28.46 13.79 -4.84
CA ASP A 197 -27.09 13.28 -4.80
C ASP A 197 -26.97 11.85 -4.28
N LYS A 198 -27.81 11.46 -3.33
CA LYS A 198 -27.85 10.10 -2.81
C LYS A 198 -28.30 9.10 -3.88
N GLU A 199 -29.37 9.41 -4.59
CA GLU A 199 -29.90 8.58 -5.70
C GLU A 199 -28.88 8.46 -6.84
N ARG A 200 -28.16 9.54 -7.16
CA ARG A 200 -27.09 9.53 -8.15
C ARG A 200 -25.92 8.62 -7.73
N LEU A 201 -25.52 8.69 -6.45
CA LEU A 201 -24.47 7.83 -5.90
C LEU A 201 -24.89 6.35 -5.90
N GLU A 202 -26.15 6.05 -5.53
CA GLU A 202 -26.71 4.69 -5.58
C GLU A 202 -26.77 4.15 -7.01
N LEU A 203 -27.12 4.98 -8.00
CA LEU A 203 -27.10 4.59 -9.41
C LEU A 203 -25.68 4.22 -9.86
N PHE A 204 -24.68 5.04 -9.54
CA PHE A 204 -23.29 4.75 -9.91
C PHE A 204 -22.76 3.50 -9.20
N ASP A 205 -23.11 3.27 -7.94
CA ASP A 205 -22.77 2.03 -7.24
C ASP A 205 -23.42 0.81 -7.91
N GLY A 206 -24.71 0.91 -8.26
CA GLY A 206 -25.42 -0.13 -9.00
C GLY A 206 -24.77 -0.44 -10.35
N ILE A 207 -24.40 0.57 -11.12
CA ILE A 207 -23.68 0.42 -12.39
C ILE A 207 -22.32 -0.26 -12.17
N ALA A 208 -21.55 0.18 -11.17
CA ALA A 208 -20.26 -0.41 -10.85
C ALA A 208 -20.41 -1.89 -10.48
N VAL A 209 -21.34 -2.24 -9.59
CA VAL A 209 -21.60 -3.62 -9.16
C VAL A 209 -22.04 -4.51 -10.33
N LEU A 210 -22.90 -4.02 -11.22
CA LEU A 210 -23.31 -4.75 -12.42
C LEU A 210 -22.13 -5.04 -13.35
N ILE A 211 -21.31 -4.02 -13.63
CA ILE A 211 -20.13 -4.20 -14.47
C ILE A 211 -19.09 -5.12 -13.80
N GLU A 212 -18.89 -4.97 -12.49
CA GLU A 212 -17.98 -5.83 -11.72
C GLU A 212 -18.44 -7.29 -11.76
N SER A 213 -19.73 -7.55 -11.55
CA SER A 213 -20.29 -8.91 -11.56
C SER A 213 -20.10 -9.59 -12.93
N ASP A 214 -20.23 -8.82 -14.01
CA ASP A 214 -20.00 -9.33 -15.35
C ASP A 214 -18.52 -9.51 -15.67
N ASP A 215 -17.70 -8.48 -15.47
CA ASP A 215 -16.36 -8.39 -16.07
C ASP A 215 -15.24 -8.84 -15.14
N CYS A 216 -15.53 -9.03 -13.85
CA CYS A 216 -14.55 -9.50 -12.88
C CYS A 216 -14.00 -10.87 -13.27
N GLY A 217 -12.68 -10.98 -13.31
CA GLY A 217 -11.98 -12.25 -13.51
C GLY A 217 -12.02 -12.86 -14.91
N LYS A 218 -12.64 -12.21 -15.91
CA LYS A 218 -12.70 -12.70 -17.30
C LYS A 218 -11.32 -12.86 -17.97
N LYS A 219 -10.29 -12.15 -17.48
CA LYS A 219 -8.91 -12.15 -18.00
C LYS A 219 -7.92 -12.87 -17.06
N ARG A 220 -8.38 -13.59 -16.03
CA ARG A 220 -7.49 -14.35 -15.14
C ARG A 220 -6.56 -15.32 -15.87
N HIS A 221 -7.02 -15.88 -16.98
CA HIS A 221 -6.23 -16.79 -17.82
C HIS A 221 -4.99 -16.13 -18.44
N LEU A 222 -4.92 -14.79 -18.49
CA LEU A 222 -3.77 -14.02 -18.97
C LEU A 222 -2.80 -13.63 -17.85
N ARG A 223 -3.13 -13.91 -16.59
CA ARG A 223 -2.31 -13.54 -15.43
C ARG A 223 -1.04 -14.38 -15.36
N LYS A 224 0.06 -13.71 -15.03
CA LYS A 224 1.41 -14.30 -14.96
C LYS A 224 2.09 -13.81 -13.70
N CYS A 225 2.79 -14.70 -13.00
CA CYS A 225 3.64 -14.32 -11.88
C CYS A 225 4.85 -13.51 -12.37
N ASN A 226 5.48 -12.77 -11.46
CA ASN A 226 6.62 -11.90 -11.72
C ASN A 226 7.78 -12.69 -12.35
N GLU A 227 8.04 -13.91 -11.90
CA GLU A 227 9.08 -14.77 -12.48
C GLU A 227 8.78 -15.18 -13.93
N CYS A 228 7.54 -15.58 -14.25
CA CYS A 228 7.16 -15.88 -15.63
C CYS A 228 7.23 -14.64 -16.53
N ARG A 229 6.85 -13.46 -16.00
CA ARG A 229 6.98 -12.19 -16.72
C ARG A 229 8.45 -11.86 -16.99
N PHE A 230 9.32 -12.05 -16.00
CA PHE A 230 10.76 -11.83 -16.11
C PHE A 230 11.41 -12.71 -17.16
N ARG A 231 11.23 -14.04 -17.09
CA ARG A 231 11.81 -15.01 -18.03
C ARG A 231 11.40 -14.77 -19.48
N LYS A 232 10.18 -14.25 -19.70
CA LYS A 232 9.66 -13.90 -21.03
C LYS A 232 10.04 -12.49 -21.49
N GLY A 233 10.84 -11.75 -20.72
CA GLY A 233 11.21 -10.37 -21.04
C GLY A 233 10.05 -9.37 -20.97
N LEU A 234 8.92 -9.73 -20.37
CA LEU A 234 7.71 -8.89 -20.31
C LEU A 234 7.80 -7.76 -19.28
N LEU A 235 8.83 -7.76 -18.44
CA LEU A 235 9.15 -6.65 -17.56
C LEU A 235 9.98 -5.57 -18.26
N TYR A 236 10.66 -5.93 -19.37
CA TYR A 236 11.61 -5.06 -20.06
C TYR A 236 10.99 -3.83 -20.71
N THR A 237 9.81 -4.01 -21.30
CA THR A 237 9.09 -2.94 -21.99
C THR A 237 8.55 -1.85 -21.07
N GLN A 238 8.74 -1.98 -19.74
CA GLN A 238 8.23 -1.05 -18.74
C GLN A 238 9.33 -0.29 -18.00
N PHE A 239 10.63 -0.48 -18.32
CA PHE A 239 11.76 0.16 -17.60
C PHE A 239 11.99 1.65 -17.95
N GLN A 240 11.03 2.36 -18.54
CA GLN A 240 11.14 3.83 -18.59
C GLN A 240 10.91 4.40 -17.18
N GLY A 241 11.96 4.98 -16.59
CA GLY A 241 11.94 5.59 -15.26
C GLY A 241 12.57 4.70 -14.19
N SER A 242 12.17 4.90 -12.94
CA SER A 242 12.82 4.34 -11.74
C SER A 242 12.67 2.81 -11.55
N ARG A 243 12.24 2.02 -12.53
CA ARG A 243 11.82 0.61 -12.32
C ARG A 243 12.96 -0.45 -12.29
N GLY A 244 14.17 -0.04 -11.95
CA GLY A 244 15.35 -0.91 -11.88
C GLY A 244 15.91 -1.30 -13.25
N THR A 245 16.71 -2.36 -13.28
CA THR A 245 17.43 -2.82 -14.47
C THR A 245 16.92 -4.17 -14.99
N ARG A 246 17.51 -4.65 -16.09
CA ARG A 246 17.24 -6.00 -16.61
C ARG A 246 17.68 -7.11 -15.65
N GLN A 247 18.76 -6.92 -14.87
CA GLN A 247 19.22 -7.94 -13.93
C GLN A 247 18.52 -7.79 -12.57
N PHE A 248 18.17 -6.55 -12.21
CA PHE A 248 17.50 -6.20 -10.97
C PHE A 248 16.14 -5.50 -11.25
N PRO A 249 15.13 -6.24 -11.74
CA PRO A 249 13.83 -5.68 -12.06
C PRO A 249 13.08 -5.26 -10.79
N ILE A 250 12.53 -4.05 -10.77
CA ILE A 250 11.65 -3.57 -9.68
C ILE A 250 10.21 -3.50 -10.20
N VAL A 251 9.30 -4.20 -9.52
CA VAL A 251 7.88 -4.24 -9.88
C VAL A 251 6.99 -3.75 -8.73
N PRO A 252 5.87 -3.07 -9.03
CA PRO A 252 4.88 -2.72 -8.00
C PRO A 252 4.33 -3.95 -7.26
N SER A 253 4.03 -3.79 -5.98
CA SER A 253 3.51 -4.81 -5.07
C SER A 253 2.22 -4.30 -4.40
N ARG A 254 1.98 -4.64 -3.13
CA ARG A 254 0.83 -4.17 -2.34
C ARG A 254 0.98 -2.70 -1.93
N ASN A 255 -0.15 -2.08 -1.60
CA ASN A 255 -0.15 -0.88 -0.76
C ASN A 255 -0.17 -1.31 0.71
N ALA A 256 0.71 -0.72 1.52
CA ALA A 256 0.75 -0.97 2.95
C ALA A 256 0.75 0.37 3.70
N ALA A 257 0.01 0.40 4.81
CA ALA A 257 -0.09 1.57 5.65
C ALA A 257 1.08 1.58 6.63
N PHE A 258 1.81 2.70 6.70
CA PHE A 258 2.86 2.91 7.69
C PHE A 258 2.66 4.24 8.37
N GLY A 259 3.01 4.29 9.67
CA GLY A 259 2.91 5.55 10.41
C GLY A 259 3.99 6.56 10.04
N THR A 260 5.13 6.10 9.49
CA THR A 260 6.27 6.94 9.11
C THR A 260 7.11 6.29 8.01
N ASP A 261 7.94 7.08 7.31
CA ASP A 261 8.98 6.55 6.40
C ASP A 261 9.96 5.58 7.12
N LEU A 262 10.23 5.83 8.40
CA LEU A 262 11.07 4.98 9.25
C LEU A 262 10.44 3.60 9.42
N ASP A 263 9.15 3.55 9.75
CA ASP A 263 8.39 2.31 9.88
C ASP A 263 8.17 1.62 8.52
N ARG A 264 8.09 2.36 7.42
CA ARG A 264 8.06 1.78 6.07
C ARG A 264 9.34 0.99 5.75
N SER A 265 10.51 1.57 6.09
CA SER A 265 11.82 0.95 5.87
C SER A 265 12.12 -0.16 6.88
N PHE A 266 11.72 0.04 8.14
CA PHE A 266 11.98 -0.84 9.29
C PHE A 266 10.69 -1.23 10.04
N PRO A 267 9.74 -1.90 9.35
CA PRO A 267 8.41 -2.18 9.90
C PRO A 267 8.48 -2.93 11.22
N GLY A 268 7.91 -2.32 12.26
CA GLY A 268 7.82 -2.91 13.60
C GLY A 268 9.15 -3.18 14.29
N PHE A 269 10.30 -2.84 13.70
CA PHE A 269 11.61 -3.08 14.31
C PHE A 269 11.76 -2.33 15.64
N LEU A 270 11.36 -1.05 15.67
CA LEU A 270 11.44 -0.26 16.91
C LEU A 270 10.57 -0.82 18.03
N ASN A 271 9.56 -1.63 17.72
CA ASN A 271 8.71 -2.29 18.73
C ASN A 271 9.36 -3.55 19.30
N THR A 272 10.41 -4.09 18.68
CA THR A 272 11.16 -5.24 19.21
C THR A 272 12.28 -4.84 20.17
N LEU A 273 12.56 -3.54 20.28
CA LEU A 273 13.55 -2.99 21.20
C LEU A 273 13.00 -2.99 22.64
N ASN A 274 13.90 -3.03 23.62
CA ASN A 274 13.51 -2.94 25.04
C ASN A 274 12.94 -1.56 25.38
N THR A 275 13.37 -0.53 24.66
CA THR A 275 12.88 0.84 24.82
C THR A 275 11.41 0.96 24.36
N LYS A 276 10.49 1.00 25.33
CA LYS A 276 9.04 1.10 25.07
C LYS A 276 8.65 2.44 24.45
N LYS A 277 7.84 2.37 23.39
CA LYS A 277 7.27 3.54 22.73
C LYS A 277 6.30 4.30 23.66
N PRO A 278 6.41 5.65 23.77
CA PRO A 278 5.47 6.44 24.56
C PRO A 278 4.07 6.42 23.94
N SER A 279 3.04 6.46 24.79
CA SER A 279 1.61 6.45 24.38
C SER A 279 1.13 7.83 23.92
N VAL A 280 1.95 8.51 23.12
CA VAL A 280 1.74 9.88 22.70
C VAL A 280 1.33 9.90 21.23
N LYS A 281 0.26 10.64 20.90
CA LYS A 281 -0.15 10.91 19.52
C LYS A 281 0.31 12.30 19.11
N LEU A 282 1.09 12.38 18.04
CA LEU A 282 1.32 13.64 17.35
C LEU A 282 0.07 14.00 16.53
N PRO A 283 -0.33 15.28 16.45
CA PRO A 283 -1.51 15.73 15.71
C PRO A 283 -1.53 15.39 14.20
N LEU A 284 -0.39 14.96 13.64
CA LEU A 284 -0.19 14.75 12.19
C LEU A 284 0.15 13.30 11.81
N SER A 285 -0.05 12.35 12.72
CA SER A 285 0.29 10.93 12.49
C SER A 285 -0.86 10.16 11.84
N ASP A 286 -1.26 10.55 10.64
CA ASP A 286 -2.12 9.68 9.81
C ASP A 286 -1.28 8.55 9.21
N ASN A 287 -1.85 7.35 9.18
CA ASN A 287 -1.26 6.22 8.48
C ASN A 287 -1.21 6.54 6.98
N VAL A 288 -0.01 6.75 6.44
CA VAL A 288 0.18 7.01 5.01
C VAL A 288 0.20 5.67 4.28
N LEU A 289 -0.57 5.57 3.19
CA LEU A 289 -0.54 4.41 2.31
C LEU A 289 0.65 4.51 1.36
N TYR A 290 1.57 3.56 1.47
CA TYR A 290 2.74 3.48 0.59
C TYR A 290 2.61 2.32 -0.39
N ALA A 291 2.96 2.60 -1.66
CA ALA A 291 3.16 1.56 -2.65
C ALA A 291 4.47 0.80 -2.35
N MET A 292 4.34 -0.49 -2.07
CA MET A 292 5.46 -1.41 -1.88
C MET A 292 5.92 -1.93 -3.22
N HIS A 293 7.18 -2.35 -3.30
CA HIS A 293 7.79 -2.83 -4.53
C HIS A 293 8.56 -4.13 -4.26
N MET A 294 8.55 -5.04 -5.23
CA MET A 294 9.33 -6.28 -5.22
C MET A 294 10.51 -6.14 -6.17
N ALA A 295 11.65 -6.70 -5.78
CA ALA A 295 12.80 -6.89 -6.67
C ALA A 295 13.23 -8.36 -6.68
N ARG A 296 13.84 -8.79 -7.79
CA ARG A 296 14.41 -10.13 -7.91
C ARG A 296 15.89 -10.09 -7.53
N CYS A 297 16.28 -10.88 -6.53
CA CYS A 297 17.69 -11.01 -6.15
C CYS A 297 18.49 -11.66 -7.28
N THR A 298 19.66 -11.09 -7.60
CA THR A 298 20.51 -11.58 -8.69
C THR A 298 21.25 -12.88 -8.35
N ARG A 299 21.37 -13.22 -7.06
CA ARG A 299 22.04 -14.44 -6.57
C ARG A 299 21.07 -15.59 -6.31
N CYS A 300 20.10 -15.41 -5.41
CA CYS A 300 19.15 -16.49 -5.08
C CYS A 300 17.94 -16.55 -6.01
N GLU A 301 17.78 -15.59 -6.93
CA GLU A 301 16.68 -15.54 -7.90
C GLU A 301 15.27 -15.36 -7.31
N TRP A 302 15.18 -15.06 -6.01
CA TRP A 302 13.90 -14.89 -5.33
C TRP A 302 13.41 -13.46 -5.41
N TRP A 303 12.09 -13.33 -5.48
CA TRP A 303 11.39 -12.05 -5.42
C TRP A 303 11.16 -11.68 -3.96
N GLN A 304 11.67 -10.52 -3.54
CA GLN A 304 11.49 -10.00 -2.19
C GLN A 304 11.12 -8.53 -2.25
N GLU A 305 10.51 -8.01 -1.19
CA GLU A 305 10.23 -6.57 -1.13
C GLU A 305 11.55 -5.77 -1.15
N ILE A 306 11.57 -4.58 -1.76
CA ILE A 306 12.80 -3.82 -2.00
C ILE A 306 13.57 -3.47 -0.71
N ARG A 307 12.89 -3.41 0.45
CA ARG A 307 13.51 -3.24 1.77
C ARG A 307 14.42 -4.40 2.20
N SER A 308 14.25 -5.58 1.60
CA SER A 308 15.15 -6.71 1.78
C SER A 308 16.48 -6.52 1.02
N PHE A 309 16.63 -5.40 0.31
CA PHE A 309 17.83 -5.01 -0.42
C PHE A 309 18.40 -3.71 0.17
N ARG A 310 19.69 -3.46 -0.04
CA ARG A 310 20.39 -2.27 0.47
C ARG A 310 20.62 -1.26 -0.66
N VAL A 311 19.52 -0.86 -1.31
CA VAL A 311 19.49 0.02 -2.49
C VAL A 311 18.83 1.38 -2.21
N ALA A 312 18.70 1.75 -0.92
CA ALA A 312 18.12 3.02 -0.51
C ALA A 312 18.90 4.17 -1.18
N GLY A 313 18.19 5.04 -1.91
CA GLY A 313 18.80 6.12 -2.71
C GLY A 313 18.73 5.91 -4.23
N LEU A 314 18.66 4.67 -4.71
CA LEU A 314 18.62 4.37 -6.16
C LEU A 314 17.20 4.44 -6.73
N TYR A 315 16.20 4.02 -5.94
CA TYR A 315 14.81 4.04 -6.35
C TYR A 315 14.05 5.26 -5.81
N VAL A 316 13.72 6.21 -6.68
CA VAL A 316 13.06 7.50 -6.32
C VAL A 316 11.75 7.33 -5.55
N ALA A 317 10.97 6.27 -5.82
CA ALA A 317 9.72 6.03 -5.09
C ALA A 317 9.94 5.37 -3.71
N TRP A 318 11.18 5.01 -3.38
CA TRP A 318 11.61 4.38 -2.13
C TRP A 318 12.67 5.18 -1.38
N THR A 319 13.20 6.27 -1.96
CA THR A 319 13.92 7.28 -1.20
C THR A 319 12.98 7.84 -0.13
N PRO A 320 13.37 7.79 1.15
CA PRO A 320 12.63 8.50 2.20
C PRO A 320 12.50 9.96 1.78
N THR A 321 11.30 10.53 1.88
CA THR A 321 11.09 11.96 1.55
C THR A 321 11.95 12.87 2.44
N MET A 322 12.37 12.32 3.59
CA MET A 322 13.21 12.96 4.59
C MET A 322 14.71 12.94 4.29
N SER A 323 15.19 12.07 3.39
CA SER A 323 16.62 11.88 3.14
C SER A 323 17.16 12.90 2.15
N ARG A 324 17.88 13.91 2.66
CA ARG A 324 18.57 14.93 1.83
C ARG A 324 19.99 14.54 1.46
N GLU A 325 20.60 13.61 2.19
CA GLU A 325 21.90 13.06 1.80
C GLU A 325 21.69 11.89 0.83
N PRO A 326 22.42 11.85 -0.30
CA PRO A 326 22.46 10.66 -1.13
C PRO A 326 23.16 9.58 -0.29
N MET A 327 22.37 8.66 0.28
CA MET A 327 22.92 7.43 0.85
C MET A 327 23.84 6.82 -0.20
N VAL A 328 25.10 6.62 0.16
CA VAL A 328 26.18 6.22 -0.75
C VAL A 328 25.71 5.02 -1.56
N PRO A 329 25.43 5.20 -2.88
CA PRO A 329 25.00 4.09 -3.68
C PRO A 329 26.20 3.17 -3.83
N GLU A 330 26.07 1.90 -3.46
CA GLU A 330 26.82 0.89 -4.21
C GLU A 330 26.31 1.05 -5.66
N THR A 331 27.16 1.65 -6.49
CA THR A 331 26.88 2.27 -7.79
C THR A 331 26.41 1.30 -8.88
N ASN A 332 25.95 0.10 -8.52
CA ASN A 332 25.54 -0.92 -9.45
C ASN A 332 24.30 -1.68 -8.94
N GLU A 333 23.12 -1.24 -9.38
CA GLU A 333 21.84 -1.92 -9.13
C GLU A 333 21.90 -3.42 -9.48
N ASP A 334 22.67 -3.81 -10.50
CA ASP A 334 22.81 -5.20 -10.93
C ASP A 334 23.56 -6.09 -9.92
N LYS A 335 24.25 -5.49 -8.95
CA LYS A 335 24.94 -6.21 -7.87
C LYS A 335 24.12 -6.27 -6.57
N SER A 336 22.88 -5.81 -6.60
CA SER A 336 22.02 -5.75 -5.41
C SER A 336 21.64 -7.16 -4.95
N LEU A 337 21.98 -7.47 -3.70
CA LEU A 337 21.69 -8.74 -3.06
C LEU A 337 20.64 -8.55 -1.96
N CYS A 338 19.81 -9.58 -1.75
CA CYS A 338 18.94 -9.61 -0.57
C CYS A 338 19.74 -9.87 0.71
N ASN A 339 19.16 -9.57 1.87
CA ASN A 339 19.86 -9.69 3.17
C ASN A 339 20.47 -11.07 3.40
N ARG A 340 19.73 -12.14 3.09
CA ARG A 340 20.23 -13.51 3.22
C ARG A 340 21.47 -13.73 2.33
N CYS A 341 21.41 -13.33 1.06
CA CYS A 341 22.55 -13.42 0.15
C CYS A 341 23.74 -12.53 0.53
N ILE A 342 23.50 -11.39 1.20
CA ILE A 342 24.53 -10.54 1.79
C ILE A 342 25.21 -11.29 2.95
N VAL A 343 24.45 -11.90 3.85
CA VAL A 343 25.04 -12.71 4.95
C VAL A 343 25.87 -13.85 4.38
N ASP A 344 25.34 -14.56 3.38
CA ASP A 344 26.03 -15.66 2.71
C ASP A 344 27.25 -15.24 1.86
N THR A 345 27.47 -13.95 1.60
CA THR A 345 28.65 -13.46 0.82
C THR A 345 29.63 -12.67 1.67
N ARG A 346 29.11 -11.76 2.50
CA ARG A 346 29.87 -10.71 3.21
C ARG A 346 29.79 -10.89 4.73
N GLY A 347 29.00 -11.85 5.22
CA GLY A 347 28.83 -12.15 6.64
C GLY A 347 27.80 -11.27 7.34
N ARG A 348 27.44 -11.68 8.56
CA ARG A 348 26.47 -10.96 9.41
C ARG A 348 26.93 -9.56 9.79
N GLY A 349 28.21 -9.40 10.14
CA GLY A 349 28.77 -8.10 10.55
C GLY A 349 28.65 -7.02 9.47
N TYR A 350 28.82 -7.38 8.19
CA TYR A 350 28.62 -6.44 7.09
C TYR A 350 27.14 -6.00 6.97
N LEU A 351 26.21 -6.95 7.11
CA LEU A 351 24.78 -6.63 7.10
C LEU A 351 24.40 -5.75 8.30
N ALA A 352 24.92 -6.05 9.49
CA ALA A 352 24.71 -5.29 10.72
C ALA A 352 25.17 -3.84 10.56
N ASP A 353 26.38 -3.61 10.05
CA ASP A 353 26.92 -2.28 9.79
C ASP A 353 26.07 -1.50 8.76
N SER A 354 25.73 -2.14 7.65
CA SER A 354 24.91 -1.53 6.59
C SER A 354 23.52 -1.14 7.09
N LEU A 355 22.88 -2.01 7.87
CA LEU A 355 21.58 -1.77 8.48
C LEU A 355 21.62 -0.67 9.53
N SER A 356 22.65 -0.70 10.39
CA SER A 356 22.82 0.28 11.46
C SER A 356 23.05 1.67 10.89
N LYS A 357 23.92 1.81 9.87
CA LYS A 357 24.14 3.09 9.17
C LYS A 357 22.84 3.64 8.59
N TRP A 358 22.05 2.79 7.94
CA TRP A 358 20.78 3.21 7.36
C TRP A 358 19.79 3.65 8.45
N LEU A 359 19.56 2.81 9.46
CA LEU A 359 18.61 3.12 10.52
C LEU A 359 19.02 4.38 11.29
N VAL A 360 20.30 4.51 11.66
CA VAL A 360 20.83 5.68 12.38
C VAL A 360 20.68 6.94 11.55
N SER A 361 20.90 6.89 10.23
CA SER A 361 20.65 8.03 9.34
C SER A 361 19.18 8.49 9.41
N MET A 362 18.24 7.56 9.24
CA MET A 362 16.81 7.88 9.30
C MET A 362 16.38 8.37 10.69
N LEU A 363 16.95 7.81 11.76
CA LEU A 363 16.71 8.26 13.13
C LEU A 363 17.22 9.69 13.33
N ASN A 364 18.42 10.02 12.85
CA ASN A 364 18.98 11.37 12.94
C ASN A 364 18.09 12.40 12.23
N GLU A 365 17.58 12.08 11.04
CA GLU A 365 16.66 12.95 10.31
C GLU A 365 15.36 13.14 11.08
N ARG A 366 14.78 12.07 11.62
CA ARG A 366 13.55 12.16 12.40
C ARG A 366 13.74 12.96 13.68
N LEU A 367 14.86 12.78 14.37
CA LEU A 367 15.25 13.55 15.55
C LEU A 367 15.41 15.04 15.19
N ALA A 368 16.06 15.36 14.07
CA ALA A 368 16.19 16.72 13.58
C ALA A 368 14.81 17.34 13.26
N CYS A 369 13.87 16.57 12.70
CA CYS A 369 12.49 17.04 12.49
C CYS A 369 11.75 17.33 13.79
N LEU A 370 11.84 16.45 14.79
CA LEU A 370 11.20 16.67 16.09
C LEU A 370 11.81 17.88 16.79
N SER A 371 13.13 18.02 16.75
CA SER A 371 13.83 19.22 17.20
C SER A 371 13.30 20.48 16.49
N HIS A 372 13.16 20.45 15.17
CA HIS A 372 12.63 21.56 14.40
C HIS A 372 11.17 21.89 14.76
N LEU A 373 10.31 20.88 14.94
CA LEU A 373 8.92 21.09 15.36
C LEU A 373 8.84 21.75 16.73
N LEU A 374 9.68 21.32 17.69
CA LEU A 374 9.75 21.94 19.01
C LEU A 374 10.22 23.41 18.93
N SER A 375 11.20 23.68 18.07
CA SER A 375 11.65 25.03 17.77
C SER A 375 10.56 25.89 17.12
N GLN A 376 9.78 25.35 16.18
CA GLN A 376 8.65 26.04 15.55
C GLN A 376 7.55 26.37 16.56
N LEU A 377 7.18 25.41 17.42
CA LEU A 377 6.23 25.65 18.51
C LEU A 377 6.73 26.80 19.39
N SER A 378 7.98 26.74 19.83
CA SER A 378 8.61 27.80 20.65
C SER A 378 8.57 29.16 19.95
N ASN A 379 8.84 29.22 18.64
CA ASN A 379 8.79 30.44 17.85
C ASN A 379 7.37 30.98 17.67
N PHE A 380 6.37 30.12 17.46
CA PHE A 380 4.96 30.51 17.33
C PHE A 380 4.49 31.27 18.59
N HIS A 381 4.93 30.83 19.77
CA HIS A 381 4.61 31.50 21.03
C HIS A 381 5.24 32.88 21.18
N ARG A 382 6.42 33.12 20.58
CA ARG A 382 7.03 34.46 20.53
C ARG A 382 6.13 35.50 19.87
N TYR A 383 5.25 35.06 18.96
CA TYR A 383 4.31 35.91 18.21
C TYR A 383 2.88 35.83 18.72
N THR A 384 2.59 34.96 19.70
CA THR A 384 1.26 34.88 20.29
C THR A 384 1.00 36.16 21.09
N ARG A 385 -0.05 36.90 20.71
CA ARG A 385 -0.43 38.12 21.42
C ARG A 385 -0.99 37.73 22.78
N VAL A 386 -0.24 38.04 23.84
CA VAL A 386 -0.71 37.85 25.21
C VAL A 386 -1.61 39.03 25.56
N GLN A 387 -2.89 38.92 25.20
CA GLN A 387 -3.93 39.84 25.63
C GLN A 387 -4.26 39.52 27.10
N HIS A 388 -4.71 40.51 27.88
CA HIS A 388 -5.19 40.32 29.27
C HIS A 388 -4.13 40.06 30.37
N LEU A 389 -2.84 40.31 30.11
CA LEU A 389 -1.82 40.44 31.17
C LEU A 389 -1.62 41.92 31.57
N SER A 390 -1.29 42.17 32.83
CA SER A 390 -0.85 43.50 33.28
C SER A 390 0.46 43.92 32.60
N GLU A 391 0.81 45.21 32.65
CA GLU A 391 2.06 45.72 32.07
C GLU A 391 3.31 45.03 32.64
N ALA A 392 3.33 44.79 33.96
CA ALA A 392 4.44 44.11 34.64
C ALA A 392 4.57 42.65 34.20
N GLN A 393 3.46 41.92 34.12
CA GLN A 393 3.44 40.53 33.65
C GLN A 393 3.77 40.43 32.15
N THR A 394 3.34 41.41 31.36
CA THR A 394 3.67 41.50 29.93
C THR A 394 5.17 41.71 29.72
N ALA A 395 5.81 42.55 30.56
CA ALA A 395 7.25 42.74 30.52
C ALA A 395 8.01 41.46 30.89
N GLU A 396 7.58 40.75 31.94
CA GLU A 396 8.16 39.46 32.35
C GLU A 396 8.00 38.38 31.25
N CYS A 397 6.81 38.28 30.64
CA CYS A 397 6.54 37.42 29.48
C CYS A 397 7.49 37.72 28.32
N ARG A 398 7.68 39.00 27.96
CA ARG A 398 8.62 39.38 26.90
C ARG A 398 10.05 38.97 27.24
N ILE A 399 10.48 39.07 28.51
CA ILE A 399 11.81 38.63 28.93
C ILE A 399 11.96 37.12 28.78
N ILE A 400 10.95 36.33 29.18
CA ILE A 400 10.96 34.87 29.03
C ILE A 400 11.06 34.49 27.54
N LEU A 401 10.25 35.11 26.68
CA LEU A 401 10.22 34.86 25.23
C LEU A 401 11.46 35.38 24.49
N GLN A 402 12.03 36.52 24.91
CA GLN A 402 13.26 37.07 24.33
C GLN A 402 14.48 36.19 24.63
N LYS A 403 14.51 35.59 25.82
CA LYS A 403 15.55 34.66 26.25
C LYS A 403 15.37 33.26 25.65
N MET A 404 14.26 32.96 24.97
CA MET A 404 14.15 31.70 24.23
C MET A 404 15.11 31.71 23.03
N PRO A 405 15.95 30.66 22.88
CA PRO A 405 16.84 30.52 21.75
C PRO A 405 16.05 30.65 20.46
N TRP A 406 16.47 31.59 19.61
CA TRP A 406 15.94 31.70 18.27
C TRP A 406 16.58 30.60 17.43
N TYR A 407 15.80 29.58 17.13
CA TYR A 407 16.21 28.57 16.18
C TYR A 407 15.91 29.09 14.78
N GLY A 408 16.97 29.47 14.05
CA GLY A 408 16.85 29.90 12.66
C GLY A 408 16.16 28.84 11.80
N ILE A 409 15.35 29.29 10.84
CA ILE A 409 14.78 28.42 9.82
C ILE A 409 15.92 28.02 8.88
N GLY A 410 16.61 26.92 9.18
CA GLY A 410 17.74 26.44 8.39
C GLY A 410 18.10 24.99 8.71
N PRO A 411 18.76 24.28 7.77
CA PRO A 411 19.10 22.87 7.93
C PRO A 411 20.40 22.75 8.74
N LYS A 412 20.36 22.95 10.06
CA LYS A 412 21.51 22.59 10.92
C LYS A 412 21.07 21.97 12.24
N ILE A 413 21.58 20.74 12.42
CA ILE A 413 21.99 20.03 13.63
C ILE A 413 20.93 19.99 14.76
N GLY A 414 20.47 18.78 15.07
CA GLY A 414 19.49 18.51 16.12
C GLY A 414 19.83 19.18 17.45
N LEU A 415 18.79 19.48 18.22
CA LEU A 415 18.92 20.14 19.53
C LEU A 415 19.79 19.27 20.46
N PRO A 416 20.87 19.81 21.05
CA PRO A 416 21.56 19.13 22.14
C PRO A 416 20.62 18.93 23.33
N TYR A 417 20.89 17.92 24.16
CA TYR A 417 20.07 17.60 25.35
C TYR A 417 19.85 18.82 26.27
N GLN A 418 20.86 19.69 26.36
CA GLN A 418 20.86 20.92 27.14
C GLN A 418 19.79 21.93 26.71
N ASP A 419 19.36 21.88 25.44
CA ASP A 419 18.31 22.75 24.92
C ASP A 419 16.91 22.31 25.40
N PHE A 420 16.71 21.01 25.67
CA PHE A 420 15.45 20.50 26.23
C PHE A 420 15.26 20.97 27.67
N ASP A 421 16.30 20.88 28.51
CA ASP A 421 16.27 21.38 29.88
C ASP A 421 15.99 22.90 29.93
N PHE A 422 16.53 23.64 28.96
CA PHE A 422 16.24 25.06 28.82
C PHE A 422 14.78 25.32 28.46
N ILE A 423 14.23 24.56 27.49
CA ILE A 423 12.82 24.69 27.09
C ILE A 423 11.90 24.36 28.27
N ASP A 424 12.19 23.28 29.01
CA ASP A 424 11.42 22.88 30.20
C ASP A 424 11.46 23.95 31.30
N THR A 425 12.65 24.49 31.58
CA THR A 425 12.81 25.61 32.52
C THR A 425 11.95 26.82 32.12
N ARG A 426 11.86 27.13 30.82
CA ARG A 426 11.02 28.23 30.32
C ARG A 426 9.53 27.91 30.38
N ARG A 427 9.11 26.66 30.14
CA ARG A 427 7.73 26.20 30.37
C ARG A 427 7.33 26.43 31.83
N ILE A 428 8.16 26.01 32.79
CA ILE A 428 7.89 26.19 34.23
C ILE A 428 7.76 27.67 34.59
N GLN A 429 8.66 28.52 34.09
CA GLN A 429 8.59 29.98 34.34
C GLN A 429 7.31 30.59 33.78
N TRP A 430 6.85 30.12 32.61
CA TRP A 430 5.63 30.57 31.98
C TRP A 430 4.37 30.14 32.74
N ILE A 431 4.30 28.87 33.16
CA ILE A 431 3.20 28.34 33.98
C ILE A 431 3.06 29.17 35.26
N ARG A 432 4.18 29.41 35.95
CA ARG A 432 4.20 30.24 37.17
C ARG A 432 3.72 31.67 36.94
N LEU A 433 4.00 32.26 35.78
CA LEU A 433 3.54 33.60 35.44
C LEU A 433 2.03 33.61 35.20
N LEU A 434 1.50 32.62 34.49
CA LEU A 434 0.06 32.47 34.27
C LEU A 434 -0.69 32.22 35.58
N ASP A 435 -0.17 31.35 36.44
CA ASP A 435 -0.80 31.06 37.74
C ASP A 435 -0.90 32.34 38.60
N ARG A 436 0.19 33.13 38.66
CA ARG A 436 0.16 34.44 39.33
C ARG A 436 -0.81 35.43 38.69
N ALA A 437 -0.95 35.41 37.36
CA ALA A 437 -1.90 36.27 36.65
C ALA A 437 -3.35 35.91 36.98
N LYS A 438 -3.67 34.62 37.07
CA LYS A 438 -4.99 34.12 37.49
C LYS A 438 -5.33 34.46 38.95
N GLU A 439 -4.35 34.44 39.84
CA GLU A 439 -4.53 34.81 41.24
C GLU A 439 -4.80 36.31 41.41
N SER A 440 -4.27 37.14 40.49
CA SER A 440 -4.36 38.60 40.56
C SER A 440 -5.62 39.21 39.95
N ASP A 441 -6.42 38.47 39.18
CA ASP A 441 -7.59 39.00 38.45
C ASP A 441 -8.85 38.13 38.69
N THR A 442 -9.94 38.78 39.10
CA THR A 442 -11.21 38.12 39.50
C THR A 442 -12.05 37.60 38.34
N GLU A 443 -11.76 38.01 37.09
CA GLU A 443 -12.57 37.70 35.91
C GLU A 443 -12.06 36.46 35.15
N LYS A 444 -12.34 35.27 35.71
CA LYS A 444 -11.82 33.96 35.24
C LYS A 444 -12.08 33.63 33.76
N SER A 445 -13.03 34.27 33.06
CA SER A 445 -13.35 33.95 31.66
C SER A 445 -12.29 34.44 30.66
N LYS A 446 -11.50 35.47 31.00
CA LYS A 446 -10.46 36.06 30.13
C LYS A 446 -9.24 35.14 29.94
N TYR A 447 -9.01 34.23 30.89
CA TYR A 447 -7.86 33.33 30.87
C TYR A 447 -8.13 32.00 30.18
N LYS A 448 -9.38 31.70 29.83
CA LYS A 448 -9.76 30.41 29.21
C LYS A 448 -9.07 30.19 27.86
N ALA A 449 -9.04 31.21 26.99
CA ALA A 449 -8.39 31.10 25.68
C ALA A 449 -6.85 31.01 25.77
N LEU A 450 -6.27 31.64 26.80
CA LEU A 450 -4.85 31.51 27.10
C LEU A 450 -4.56 30.09 27.61
N ASP A 451 -5.35 29.61 28.58
CA ASP A 451 -5.23 28.26 29.13
C ASP A 451 -5.33 27.19 28.05
N GLU A 452 -6.32 27.27 27.16
CA GLU A 452 -6.46 26.32 26.04
C GLU A 452 -5.23 26.33 25.12
N LEU A 453 -4.70 27.52 24.77
CA LEU A 453 -3.53 27.67 23.92
C LEU A 453 -2.24 27.14 24.59
N TYR A 454 -2.09 27.31 25.90
CA TYR A 454 -0.93 26.82 26.65
C TYR A 454 -1.00 25.35 26.95
N ASP A 455 -2.18 24.85 27.30
CA ASP A 455 -2.46 23.44 27.45
C ASP A 455 -2.11 22.68 26.15
N ASP A 456 -2.51 23.22 25.00
CA ASP A 456 -2.15 22.64 23.70
C ASP A 456 -0.65 22.67 23.43
N TRP A 457 0.03 23.76 23.81
CA TRP A 457 1.48 23.87 23.68
C TRP A 457 2.25 22.90 24.57
N ILE A 458 1.89 22.82 25.85
CA ILE A 458 2.53 21.93 26.83
C ILE A 458 2.32 20.49 26.38
N ARG A 459 1.07 20.10 26.09
CA ARG A 459 0.77 18.76 25.57
C ARG A 459 1.56 18.42 24.32
N SER A 460 1.65 19.35 23.36
CA SER A 460 2.38 19.13 22.11
C SER A 460 3.90 19.06 22.31
N SER A 461 4.44 19.88 23.21
CA SER A 461 5.88 19.93 23.51
C SER A 461 6.32 18.70 24.29
N ASP A 462 5.58 18.32 25.32
CA ASP A 462 5.81 17.09 26.10
C ASP A 462 5.71 15.86 25.20
N ALA A 463 4.74 15.86 24.28
CA ALA A 463 4.57 14.82 23.29
C ALA A 463 5.80 14.66 22.39
N ILE A 464 6.28 15.77 21.81
CA ILE A 464 7.45 15.80 20.94
C ILE A 464 8.71 15.36 21.70
N GLU A 465 8.89 15.86 22.92
CA GLU A 465 10.04 15.55 23.77
C GLU A 465 10.10 14.09 24.19
N GLN A 466 8.96 13.51 24.62
CA GLN A 466 8.88 12.08 24.94
C GLN A 466 9.24 11.23 23.71
N LEU A 467 8.75 11.60 22.52
CA LEU A 467 9.07 10.88 21.30
C LEU A 467 10.55 11.05 20.91
N TRP A 468 11.13 12.23 21.10
CA TRP A 468 12.54 12.50 20.83
C TRP A 468 13.45 11.67 21.76
N ARG A 469 13.16 11.68 23.08
CA ARG A 469 13.90 10.87 24.07
C ARG A 469 13.81 9.38 23.75
N TRP A 470 12.64 8.90 23.36
CA TRP A 470 12.43 7.52 22.93
C TRP A 470 13.29 7.17 21.70
N LEU A 471 13.26 7.99 20.64
CA LEU A 471 14.06 7.74 19.44
C LEU A 471 15.57 7.80 19.69
N MET A 472 16.02 8.67 20.59
CA MET A 472 17.42 8.71 21.04
C MET A 472 17.81 7.42 21.77
N ALA A 473 16.96 6.94 22.69
CA ALA A 473 17.21 5.68 23.38
C ALA A 473 17.25 4.49 22.41
N CYS A 474 16.32 4.42 21.45
CA CYS A 474 16.36 3.42 20.37
C CYS A 474 17.65 3.50 19.55
N LYS A 475 18.14 4.71 19.25
CA LYS A 475 19.38 4.92 18.50
C LYS A 475 20.60 4.37 19.25
N GLU A 476 20.70 4.62 20.55
CA GLU A 476 21.81 4.10 21.36
C GLU A 476 21.70 2.58 21.54
N GLU A 477 20.51 2.04 21.81
CA GLU A 477 20.29 0.59 21.92
C GLU A 477 20.70 -0.17 20.64
N VAL A 478 20.42 0.39 19.47
CA VAL A 478 20.82 -0.18 18.17
C VAL A 478 22.33 -0.12 17.95
N LYS A 479 23.00 0.96 18.38
CA LYS A 479 24.46 1.05 18.27
C LYS A 479 25.15 0.04 19.18
N ASP A 480 24.60 -0.18 20.37
CA ASP A 480 25.14 -1.14 21.33
C ASP A 480 24.90 -2.59 20.88
N ASN A 481 23.77 -2.86 20.21
CA ASN A 481 23.36 -4.21 19.79
C ASN A 481 22.93 -4.27 18.32
N PRO A 482 23.85 -4.08 17.34
CA PRO A 482 23.51 -4.05 15.92
C PRO A 482 23.06 -5.42 15.38
N GLU A 483 23.34 -6.52 16.07
CA GLU A 483 22.86 -7.86 15.68
C GLU A 483 21.33 -8.00 15.74
N LEU A 484 20.63 -7.21 16.59
CA LEU A 484 19.17 -7.21 16.63
C LEU A 484 18.55 -6.85 15.28
N LEU A 485 19.22 -5.98 14.51
CA LEU A 485 18.81 -5.62 13.16
C LEU A 485 18.96 -6.78 12.18
N VAL A 486 20.03 -7.57 12.33
CA VAL A 486 20.28 -8.73 11.47
C VAL A 486 19.22 -9.80 11.72
N ASP A 487 18.95 -10.12 12.99
CA ASP A 487 17.93 -11.11 13.35
C ASP A 487 16.54 -10.68 12.88
N TRP A 488 16.19 -9.40 13.08
CA TRP A 488 14.94 -8.85 12.55
C TRP A 488 14.86 -8.97 11.02
N ALA A 489 15.93 -8.62 10.31
CA ALA A 489 15.94 -8.66 8.84
C ALA A 489 15.79 -10.09 8.31
N LEU A 490 16.55 -11.04 8.88
CA LEU A 490 16.56 -12.43 8.41
C LEU A 490 15.28 -13.19 8.78
N ASN A 491 14.70 -12.94 9.95
CA ASN A 491 13.45 -13.59 10.37
C ASN A 491 12.28 -13.21 9.44
N ARG A 492 12.27 -12.00 8.89
CA ARG A 492 11.24 -11.55 7.95
C ARG A 492 11.47 -12.05 6.53
N ASP A 493 12.73 -12.23 6.11
CA ASP A 493 13.08 -12.63 4.75
C ASP A 493 12.83 -14.13 4.47
N GLY A 494 12.50 -14.92 5.50
CA GLY A 494 12.10 -16.33 5.41
C GLY A 494 10.62 -16.60 5.71
N ALA A 495 10.02 -15.91 6.69
CA ALA A 495 8.63 -16.16 7.11
C ALA A 495 7.56 -15.81 6.06
N ALA A 496 7.95 -15.20 4.95
CA ALA A 496 7.02 -14.74 3.92
C ALA A 496 6.75 -15.77 2.81
N PHE A 497 7.47 -16.89 2.74
CA PHE A 497 7.49 -17.76 1.54
C PHE A 497 7.70 -19.26 1.79
N GLU A 498 7.61 -19.76 3.03
CA GLU A 498 7.46 -21.22 3.27
C GLU A 498 6.05 -21.71 2.92
#